data_AF-A0A5B7FGX2-F1
#
_entry.id   AF-A0A5B7FGX2-F1
#
_cell.length_a   1.000
_cell.length_b   1.000
_cell.length_c   1.000
_cell.angle_alpha   90.00
_cell.angle_beta   90.00
_cell.angle_gamma   90.00
#
_symmetry.space_group_name_H-M   'P 1'
#
loop_
_entity.id
_entity.type
_entity.pdbx_description
1 polymer ?
#
loop_
_entity_poly.entity_id
_entity_poly.type
_entity_poly.pdbx_seq_one_letter_code
_entity_poly.pdbx_strand_id
1 'polypeptide(L)'
;MTLESLCTTAKNLRNKLVHEPLHKCDDKAIDDLCEQFKKIPEALLRLAKTKYKPKDDVDQEIKKINEHIDNILKATLGDPFELQQQLLKLRKEQVSIINEQGKSELSERYKELSNIDPASFVTRKKKLNIKNVFTKLDVHWTNEKEIFDLEYKELLEVKTESREKPTVIILEGDAGAGKTTLTKLILSDWAGDK
;
A
#
# COMPACT_ATOMS: atom_id res chain seq x y z
N MET A 1 -30.63 21.78 30.20
CA MET A 1 -29.38 21.31 30.83
C MET A 1 -28.99 22.35 31.87
N THR A 2 -28.80 22.00 33.14
CA THR A 2 -28.49 22.95 34.22
C THR A 2 -26.98 23.05 34.46
N LEU A 3 -26.50 24.15 35.04
CA LEU A 3 -25.08 24.33 35.36
C LEU A 3 -24.57 23.19 36.26
N GLU A 4 -25.37 22.78 37.26
CA GLU A 4 -25.06 21.67 38.15
C GLU A 4 -24.95 20.33 37.41
N SER A 5 -25.81 20.09 36.40
CA SER A 5 -25.73 18.88 35.58
C SER A 5 -24.43 18.83 34.78
N LEU A 6 -23.97 19.95 34.22
CA LEU A 6 -22.71 20.01 33.47
C LEU A 6 -21.48 19.86 34.37
N CYS A 7 -21.48 20.48 35.56
CA CYS A 7 -20.42 20.27 36.55
C CYS A 7 -20.32 18.80 36.96
N THR A 8 -21.47 18.13 37.12
CA THR A 8 -21.52 16.71 37.46
C THR A 8 -21.00 15.85 36.30
N THR A 9 -21.39 16.15 35.07
CA THR A 9 -20.88 15.47 33.87
C THR A 9 -19.37 15.64 33.70
N ALA A 10 -18.85 16.86 33.90
CA ALA A 10 -17.41 17.13 33.84
C ALA A 10 -16.64 16.33 34.90
N LYS A 11 -17.17 16.28 36.14
CA LYS A 11 -16.59 15.50 37.24
C LYS A 11 -16.59 14.01 36.94
N ASN A 12 -17.69 13.48 36.41
CA ASN A 12 -17.82 12.07 36.06
C ASN A 12 -16.89 11.69 34.91
N LEU A 13 -16.76 12.54 33.88
CA LEU A 13 -15.84 12.31 32.76
C LEU A 13 -14.39 12.29 33.24
N ARG A 14 -13.97 13.26 34.06
CA ARG A 14 -12.65 13.27 34.69
C ARG A 14 -12.40 12.00 35.52
N ASN A 15 -13.36 11.61 36.37
CA ASN A 15 -13.21 10.42 37.21
C ASN A 15 -13.11 9.14 36.37
N LYS A 16 -13.90 9.03 35.30
CA LYS A 16 -13.82 7.93 34.35
C LYS A 16 -12.42 7.80 33.79
N LEU A 17 -11.78 8.90 33.40
CA LEU A 17 -10.44 8.89 32.81
C LEU A 17 -9.29 8.60 33.77
N VAL A 18 -9.41 9.06 35.01
CA VAL A 18 -8.37 8.83 36.02
C VAL A 18 -8.41 7.38 36.53
N HIS A 19 -9.58 6.74 36.50
CA HIS A 19 -9.79 5.43 37.10
C HIS A 19 -9.99 4.31 36.08
N GLU A 20 -10.31 4.62 34.82
CA GLU A 20 -10.45 3.63 33.75
C GLU A 20 -9.15 3.56 32.93
N PRO A 21 -8.62 2.37 32.64
CA PRO A 21 -7.33 2.28 31.97
C PRO A 21 -7.42 2.70 30.50
N LEU A 22 -6.72 3.79 30.15
CA LEU A 22 -6.63 4.32 28.79
C LEU A 22 -5.98 3.36 27.76
N HIS A 23 -5.30 2.30 28.20
CA HIS A 23 -4.64 1.32 27.33
C HIS A 23 -5.60 0.39 26.56
N LYS A 24 -6.92 0.52 26.77
CA LYS A 24 -7.96 -0.25 26.05
C LYS A 24 -8.78 0.59 25.07
N CYS A 25 -8.47 1.88 24.94
CA CYS A 25 -9.17 2.75 24.02
C CYS A 25 -8.57 2.65 22.62
N ASP A 26 -9.44 2.45 21.63
CA ASP A 26 -9.11 2.60 20.22
C ASP A 26 -8.86 4.09 19.88
N ASP A 27 -8.12 4.39 18.81
CA ASP A 27 -7.74 5.77 18.43
C ASP A 27 -8.98 6.67 18.30
N LYS A 28 -10.06 6.12 17.72
CA LYS A 28 -11.35 6.81 17.59
C LYS A 28 -12.00 7.14 18.95
N ALA A 29 -11.82 6.27 19.94
CA ALA A 29 -12.35 6.49 21.29
C ALA A 29 -11.56 7.59 22.02
N ILE A 30 -10.28 7.76 21.70
CA ILE A 30 -9.45 8.85 22.22
C ILE A 30 -9.89 10.18 21.60
N ASP A 31 -10.11 10.22 20.27
CA ASP A 31 -10.61 11.41 19.57
C ASP A 31 -11.97 11.89 20.11
N ASP A 32 -12.94 10.96 20.23
CA ASP A 32 -14.27 11.25 20.76
C ASP A 32 -14.22 11.80 22.20
N LEU A 33 -13.25 11.35 22.99
CA LEU A 33 -13.06 11.76 24.37
C LEU A 33 -12.40 13.15 24.47
N CYS A 34 -11.44 13.43 23.58
CA CYS A 34 -10.87 14.76 23.42
C CYS A 34 -11.91 15.79 22.96
N GLU A 35 -12.82 15.40 22.08
CA GLU A 35 -13.92 16.27 21.66
C GLU A 35 -14.90 16.57 22.80
N GLN A 36 -15.21 15.57 23.63
CA GLN A 36 -16.01 15.75 24.85
C GLN A 36 -15.36 16.70 25.85
N PHE A 37 -14.03 16.65 25.99
CA PHE A 37 -13.28 17.58 26.84
C PHE A 37 -13.30 19.02 26.36
N LYS A 38 -13.51 19.28 25.06
CA LYS A 38 -13.72 20.64 24.56
C LYS A 38 -15.17 21.09 24.78
N LYS A 39 -16.12 20.23 24.43
CA LYS A 39 -17.56 20.55 24.46
C LYS A 39 -18.10 20.82 25.87
N ILE A 40 -17.68 20.05 26.88
CA ILE A 40 -18.23 20.18 28.25
C ILE A 40 -17.82 21.49 28.94
N PRO A 41 -16.53 21.88 29.01
CA PRO A 41 -16.12 23.17 29.56
C PRO A 41 -16.69 24.35 28.77
N GLU A 42 -16.73 24.25 27.43
CA GLU A 42 -17.33 25.27 26.59
C GLU A 42 -18.82 25.49 26.91
N ALA A 43 -19.60 24.41 27.01
CA ALA A 43 -21.02 24.48 27.37
C ALA A 43 -21.23 25.07 28.78
N LEU A 44 -20.36 24.71 29.73
CA LEU A 44 -20.40 25.20 31.10
C LEU A 44 -20.11 26.71 31.16
N LEU A 45 -19.05 27.16 30.48
CA LEU A 45 -18.64 28.56 30.42
C LEU A 45 -19.68 29.43 29.68
N ARG A 46 -20.25 28.94 28.58
CA ARG A 46 -21.33 29.64 27.86
C ARG A 46 -22.58 29.82 28.74
N LEU A 47 -23.00 28.78 29.47
CA LEU A 47 -24.14 28.88 30.39
C LEU A 47 -23.84 29.77 31.60
N ALA A 48 -22.61 29.73 32.12
CA ALA A 48 -22.18 30.64 33.18
C ALA A 48 -22.20 32.10 32.71
N LYS A 49 -21.76 32.38 31.47
CA LYS A 49 -21.83 33.71 30.85
C LYS A 49 -23.27 34.22 30.79
N THR A 50 -24.21 33.39 30.34
CA THR A 50 -25.63 33.75 30.26
C THR A 50 -26.25 34.01 31.63
N LYS A 51 -25.91 33.20 32.64
CA LYS A 51 -26.52 33.26 33.98
C LYS A 51 -25.96 34.37 34.86
N TYR A 52 -24.65 34.60 34.82
CA TYR A 52 -23.95 35.49 35.75
C TYR A 52 -23.45 36.79 35.13
N LYS A 53 -23.52 36.94 33.79
CA LYS A 53 -23.07 38.13 33.04
C LYS A 53 -21.73 38.69 33.55
N PRO A 54 -20.67 37.86 33.54
CA PRO A 54 -19.35 38.27 34.02
C PRO A 54 -18.82 39.47 33.23
N LYS A 55 -17.97 40.28 33.87
CA LYS A 55 -17.29 41.42 33.22
C LYS A 55 -16.17 40.96 32.27
N ASP A 56 -15.61 39.78 32.53
CA ASP A 56 -14.49 39.22 31.76
C ASP A 56 -14.97 38.54 30.48
N ASP A 57 -14.09 38.54 29.47
CA ASP A 57 -14.36 37.93 28.17
C ASP A 57 -14.26 36.41 28.24
N VAL A 58 -15.37 35.76 28.59
CA VAL A 58 -15.50 34.29 28.65
C VAL A 58 -15.16 33.62 27.32
N ASP A 59 -15.34 34.30 26.18
CA ASP A 59 -15.07 33.71 24.87
C ASP A 59 -13.55 33.58 24.64
N GLN A 60 -12.74 34.49 25.20
CA GLN A 60 -11.27 34.36 25.18
C GLN A 60 -10.79 33.17 26.02
N GLU A 61 -11.39 32.91 27.17
CA GLU A 61 -11.02 31.77 28.01
C GLU A 61 -11.41 30.43 27.36
N ILE A 62 -12.57 30.36 26.70
CA ILE A 62 -12.94 29.19 25.88
C ILE A 62 -11.90 28.96 24.78
N LYS A 63 -11.47 30.03 24.10
CA LYS A 63 -10.46 29.94 23.04
C LYS A 63 -9.12 29.42 23.55
N LYS A 64 -8.63 29.93 24.68
CA LYS A 64 -7.38 29.47 25.32
C LYS A 64 -7.44 27.98 25.70
N ILE A 65 -8.57 27.52 26.24
CA ILE A 65 -8.75 26.10 26.60
C ILE A 65 -8.67 25.22 25.35
N ASN A 66 -9.35 25.60 24.27
CA ASN A 66 -9.33 24.84 23.03
C ASN A 66 -7.93 24.81 22.40
N GLU A 67 -7.24 25.96 22.36
CA GLU A 67 -5.86 26.06 21.86
C GLU A 67 -4.89 25.20 22.68
N HIS A 68 -5.00 25.17 24.01
CA HIS A 68 -4.18 24.31 24.85
C HIS A 68 -4.44 22.82 24.60
N ILE A 69 -5.70 22.41 24.46
CA ILE A 69 -6.04 21.02 24.14
C ILE A 69 -5.47 20.63 22.77
N ASP A 70 -5.61 21.50 21.77
CA ASP A 70 -5.05 21.28 20.43
C ASP A 70 -3.52 21.18 20.43
N ASN A 71 -2.85 22.01 21.23
CA ASN A 71 -1.40 21.95 21.38
C ASN A 71 -0.94 20.64 22.04
N ILE A 72 -1.67 20.16 23.05
CA ILE A 72 -1.39 18.87 23.70
C ILE A 72 -1.58 17.71 22.71
N LEU A 73 -2.66 17.75 21.91
CA LEU A 73 -2.93 16.73 20.90
C LEU A 73 -1.84 16.69 19.83
N LYS A 74 -1.47 17.85 19.28
CA LYS A 74 -0.38 17.97 18.30
C LYS A 74 0.97 17.52 18.86
N ALA A 75 1.27 17.84 20.12
CA ALA A 75 2.51 17.41 20.77
C ALA A 75 2.57 15.90 21.02
N THR A 76 1.42 15.26 21.25
CA THR A 76 1.35 13.84 21.62
C THR A 76 1.22 12.93 20.39
N LEU A 77 0.42 13.33 19.40
CA LEU A 77 0.11 12.55 18.21
C LEU A 77 0.89 13.00 16.95
N GLY A 78 1.67 14.08 17.05
CA GLY A 78 2.29 14.72 15.90
C GLY A 78 1.29 15.54 15.07
N ASP A 79 1.79 16.35 14.13
CA ASP A 79 0.92 16.98 13.15
C ASP A 79 0.43 15.90 12.16
N PRO A 80 -0.90 15.68 12.03
CA PRO A 80 -1.45 14.71 11.08
C PRO A 80 -0.94 14.93 9.65
N PHE A 81 -0.68 16.20 9.28
CA PHE A 81 -0.10 16.53 7.99
C PHE A 81 1.33 16.01 7.83
N GLU A 82 2.16 16.14 8.87
CA GLU A 82 3.53 15.67 8.86
C GLU A 82 3.60 14.14 8.80
N LEU A 83 2.75 13.44 9.56
CA LEU A 83 2.62 11.98 9.50
C LEU A 83 2.19 11.51 8.11
N GLN A 84 1.24 12.20 7.47
CA GLN A 84 0.80 11.87 6.13
C GLN A 84 1.93 12.05 5.10
N GLN A 85 2.74 13.10 5.23
CA GLN A 85 3.91 13.31 4.38
C GLN A 85 4.98 12.22 4.57
N GLN A 86 5.24 11.82 5.81
CA GLN A 86 6.16 10.72 6.11
C GLN A 86 5.68 9.40 5.51
N LEU A 87 4.39 9.08 5.63
CA LEU A 87 3.79 7.90 5.00
C LEU A 87 3.92 7.91 3.48
N LEU A 88 3.69 9.06 2.84
CA LEU A 88 3.84 9.20 1.40
C LEU A 88 5.31 9.00 0.97
N LYS A 89 6.26 9.52 1.74
CA LYS A 89 7.69 9.34 1.50
C LYS A 89 8.08 7.86 1.62
N LEU A 90 7.67 7.19 2.70
CA LEU A 90 7.93 5.77 2.92
C LEU A 90 7.33 4.89 1.81
N ARG A 91 6.10 5.19 1.35
CA ARG A 91 5.50 4.48 0.22
C ARG A 91 6.31 4.64 -1.07
N LYS A 92 6.78 5.86 -1.35
CA LYS A 92 7.65 6.11 -2.52
C LYS A 92 8.95 5.33 -2.42
N GLU A 93 9.58 5.31 -1.26
CA GLU A 93 10.81 4.54 -1.01
C GLU A 93 10.57 3.04 -1.20
N GLN A 94 9.47 2.50 -0.65
CA GLN A 94 9.11 1.08 -0.84
C GLN A 94 8.89 0.73 -2.32
N VAL A 95 8.18 1.57 -3.06
CA VAL A 95 7.98 1.36 -4.50
C VAL A 95 9.31 1.41 -5.25
N SER A 96 10.21 2.33 -4.89
CA SER A 96 11.55 2.40 -5.47
C SER A 96 12.34 1.12 -5.19
N ILE A 97 12.32 0.64 -3.96
CA ILE A 97 12.99 -0.60 -3.55
C ILE A 97 12.45 -1.79 -4.35
N ILE A 98 11.12 -1.93 -4.46
CA ILE A 98 10.50 -3.02 -5.21
C ILE A 98 10.91 -2.95 -6.69
N ASN A 99 10.89 -1.76 -7.29
CA ASN A 99 11.20 -1.60 -8.70
C ASN A 99 12.70 -1.82 -8.99
N GLU A 100 13.59 -1.28 -8.17
CA GLU A 100 15.04 -1.31 -8.42
C GLU A 100 15.70 -2.57 -7.88
N GLN A 101 15.50 -2.85 -6.58
CA GLN A 101 16.08 -4.03 -5.94
C GLN A 101 15.35 -5.29 -6.37
N GLY A 102 14.01 -5.25 -6.49
CA GLY A 102 13.24 -6.40 -6.98
C GLY A 102 13.57 -6.78 -8.42
N LYS A 103 13.69 -5.81 -9.35
CA LYS A 103 14.14 -6.10 -10.73
C LYS A 103 15.55 -6.70 -10.72
N SER A 104 16.46 -6.15 -9.92
CA SER A 104 17.85 -6.62 -9.86
C SER A 104 17.96 -8.03 -9.28
N GLU A 105 17.27 -8.30 -8.17
CA GLU A 105 17.23 -9.61 -7.50
C GLU A 105 16.64 -10.68 -8.42
N LEU A 106 15.51 -10.38 -9.07
CA LEU A 106 14.89 -11.30 -10.01
C LEU A 106 15.80 -11.52 -11.22
N SER A 107 16.33 -10.46 -11.85
CA SER A 107 17.28 -10.59 -12.96
C SER A 107 18.45 -11.49 -12.58
N GLU A 108 19.04 -11.33 -11.40
CA GLU A 108 20.14 -12.19 -10.92
C GLU A 108 19.73 -13.65 -10.76
N ARG A 109 18.57 -13.94 -10.15
CA ARG A 109 18.05 -15.31 -10.03
C ARG A 109 17.77 -15.95 -11.39
N TYR A 110 17.24 -15.18 -12.35
CA TYR A 110 16.89 -15.66 -13.68
C TYR A 110 18.08 -15.75 -14.66
N LYS A 111 19.24 -15.15 -14.35
CA LYS A 111 20.47 -15.30 -15.17
C LYS A 111 20.86 -16.76 -15.34
N GLU A 112 20.71 -17.61 -14.32
CA GLU A 112 21.05 -19.03 -14.44
C GLU A 112 20.12 -19.78 -15.40
N LEU A 113 18.89 -19.31 -15.56
CA LEU A 113 17.87 -19.91 -16.43
C LEU A 113 18.09 -19.58 -17.91
N SER A 114 18.97 -18.63 -18.23
CA SER A 114 19.44 -18.36 -19.61
C SER A 114 20.24 -19.53 -20.20
N ASN A 115 20.65 -20.49 -19.38
CA ASN A 115 21.38 -21.66 -19.81
C ASN A 115 20.50 -22.91 -19.83
N ILE A 116 20.60 -23.69 -20.91
CA ILE A 116 19.94 -24.98 -21.09
C ILE A 116 20.97 -26.10 -21.25
N ASP A 117 20.59 -27.28 -20.82
CA ASP A 117 21.30 -28.53 -21.11
C ASP A 117 20.35 -29.46 -21.88
N PRO A 118 20.34 -29.36 -23.23
CA PRO A 118 19.46 -30.15 -24.09
C PRO A 118 19.68 -31.66 -23.92
N ALA A 119 20.88 -32.06 -23.48
CA ALA A 119 21.29 -33.43 -23.31
C ALA A 119 21.63 -33.73 -21.84
N SER A 120 20.90 -33.12 -20.91
CA SER A 120 21.12 -33.33 -19.47
C SER A 120 21.03 -34.80 -19.04
N PHE A 121 20.28 -35.59 -19.80
CA PHE A 121 20.17 -37.05 -19.66
C PHE A 121 21.40 -37.82 -20.16
N VAL A 122 22.20 -37.24 -21.05
CA VAL A 122 23.41 -37.87 -21.65
C VAL A 122 24.70 -37.34 -21.02
N THR A 123 24.79 -36.02 -20.78
CA THR A 123 26.03 -35.35 -20.38
C THR A 123 25.74 -34.20 -19.42
N ARG A 124 25.98 -34.38 -18.12
CA ARG A 124 25.78 -33.34 -17.07
C ARG A 124 26.81 -32.19 -17.10
N LYS A 125 27.45 -31.90 -18.23
CA LYS A 125 28.66 -31.05 -18.27
C LYS A 125 28.61 -29.86 -19.24
N LYS A 126 27.62 -29.73 -20.12
CA LYS A 126 27.57 -28.61 -21.07
C LYS A 126 26.25 -27.85 -20.97
N LYS A 127 26.30 -26.75 -20.24
CA LYS A 127 25.27 -25.71 -20.26
C LYS A 127 25.52 -24.80 -21.47
N LEU A 128 24.53 -24.66 -22.34
CA LEU A 128 24.55 -23.76 -23.48
C LEU A 128 23.64 -22.56 -23.22
N ASN A 129 24.08 -21.37 -23.61
CA ASN A 129 23.21 -20.20 -23.55
C ASN A 129 22.08 -20.36 -24.58
N ILE A 130 20.83 -20.17 -24.16
CA ILE A 130 19.64 -20.33 -25.00
C ILE A 130 19.73 -19.45 -26.25
N LYS A 131 20.25 -18.21 -26.14
CA LYS A 131 20.36 -17.28 -27.26
C LYS A 131 21.24 -17.81 -28.40
N ASN A 132 22.18 -18.70 -28.09
CA ASN A 132 23.09 -19.29 -29.08
C ASN A 132 22.52 -20.56 -29.74
N VAL A 133 21.48 -21.15 -29.16
CA VAL A 133 20.89 -22.43 -29.60
C VAL A 133 19.49 -22.22 -30.18
N PHE A 134 18.84 -21.11 -29.84
CA PHE A 134 17.47 -20.83 -30.24
C PHE A 134 17.39 -20.53 -31.73
N THR A 135 16.67 -21.38 -32.45
CA THR A 135 16.25 -21.15 -33.84
C THR A 135 14.88 -20.50 -33.84
N LYS A 136 14.50 -19.84 -34.94
CA LYS A 136 13.17 -19.24 -35.11
C LYS A 136 12.09 -20.29 -34.79
N LEU A 137 11.19 -19.95 -33.88
CA LEU A 137 9.99 -20.74 -33.58
C LEU A 137 8.81 -20.06 -34.27
N ASP A 138 8.01 -20.87 -34.95
CA ASP A 138 6.73 -20.44 -35.48
C ASP A 138 5.71 -20.56 -34.34
N VAL A 139 5.18 -19.42 -33.90
CA VAL A 139 4.19 -19.34 -32.83
C VAL A 139 2.88 -18.92 -33.46
N HIS A 140 1.84 -19.71 -33.21
CA HIS A 140 0.50 -19.43 -33.71
C HIS A 140 -0.40 -19.07 -32.54
N TRP A 141 -1.00 -17.88 -32.59
CA TRP A 141 -2.05 -17.51 -31.66
C TRP A 141 -3.37 -18.08 -32.15
N THR A 142 -4.08 -18.80 -31.29
CA THR A 142 -5.41 -19.34 -31.58
C THR A 142 -6.43 -18.66 -30.69
N ASN A 143 -7.36 -17.93 -31.31
CA ASN A 143 -8.62 -17.55 -30.67
C ASN A 143 -9.74 -18.42 -31.28
N GLU A 144 -10.93 -18.47 -30.66
CA GLU A 144 -12.06 -19.35 -31.07
C GLU A 144 -12.44 -19.26 -32.56
N LYS A 145 -12.01 -18.21 -33.28
CA LYS A 145 -12.38 -17.92 -34.67
C LYS A 145 -11.21 -17.74 -35.63
N GLU A 146 -9.98 -17.51 -35.15
CA GLU A 146 -8.85 -17.13 -36.00
C GLU A 146 -7.52 -17.70 -35.48
N ILE A 147 -6.68 -18.11 -36.41
CA ILE A 147 -5.28 -18.50 -36.18
C ILE A 147 -4.42 -17.50 -36.92
N PHE A 148 -3.48 -16.85 -36.23
CA PHE A 148 -2.50 -15.97 -36.84
C PHE A 148 -1.09 -16.24 -36.31
N ASP A 149 -0.11 -15.98 -37.17
CA ASP A 149 1.30 -16.09 -36.84
C ASP A 149 1.72 -14.91 -35.98
N LEU A 150 2.52 -15.19 -34.96
CA LEU A 150 2.98 -14.22 -33.98
C LEU A 150 4.48 -14.40 -33.74
N GLU A 151 5.23 -13.31 -33.61
CA GLU A 151 6.58 -13.42 -33.08
C GLU A 151 6.56 -13.61 -31.56
N TYR A 152 7.49 -14.39 -31.01
CA TYR A 152 7.48 -14.64 -29.56
C TYR A 152 7.58 -13.37 -28.69
N LYS A 153 8.14 -12.28 -29.23
CA LYS A 153 8.23 -10.99 -28.54
C LYS A 153 6.87 -10.34 -28.37
N GLU A 154 5.97 -10.59 -29.31
CA GLU A 154 4.63 -10.01 -29.35
C GLU A 154 3.66 -10.79 -28.43
N LEU A 155 4.03 -12.00 -27.96
CA LEU A 155 3.21 -12.82 -27.04
C LEU A 155 2.72 -12.06 -25.82
N LEU A 156 3.56 -11.18 -25.25
CA LEU A 156 3.24 -10.41 -24.05
C LEU A 156 2.48 -9.10 -24.34
N GLU A 157 2.32 -8.76 -25.62
CA GLU A 157 1.64 -7.55 -26.08
C GLU A 157 0.26 -7.83 -26.69
N VAL A 158 -0.06 -9.10 -26.96
CA VAL A 158 -1.38 -9.53 -27.43
C VAL A 158 -2.45 -9.02 -26.49
N LYS A 159 -3.54 -8.51 -27.07
CA LYS A 159 -4.73 -8.07 -26.32
C LYS A 159 -5.86 -9.05 -26.55
N THR A 160 -6.64 -9.30 -25.51
CA THR A 160 -7.90 -10.05 -25.60
C THR A 160 -8.94 -9.28 -26.43
N GLU A 161 -10.07 -9.93 -26.73
CA GLU A 161 -11.21 -9.27 -27.39
C GLU A 161 -11.71 -8.03 -26.60
N SER A 162 -11.56 -8.05 -25.27
CA SER A 162 -11.86 -6.92 -24.39
C SER A 162 -10.81 -5.79 -24.44
N ARG A 163 -9.79 -5.89 -25.29
CA ARG A 163 -8.64 -4.96 -25.42
C ARG A 163 -7.76 -4.87 -24.17
N GLU A 164 -7.85 -5.85 -23.28
CA GLU A 164 -7.03 -5.94 -22.08
C GLU A 164 -5.83 -6.87 -22.31
N LYS A 165 -4.78 -6.72 -21.50
CA LYS A 165 -3.65 -7.67 -21.53
C LYS A 165 -4.09 -8.96 -20.85
N PRO A 166 -3.81 -10.14 -21.44
CA PRO A 166 -4.18 -11.41 -20.85
C PRO A 166 -3.45 -11.60 -19.50
N THR A 167 -4.19 -12.07 -18.49
CA THR A 167 -3.60 -12.44 -17.20
C THR A 167 -2.88 -13.80 -17.28
N VAL A 168 -3.31 -14.67 -18.21
CA VAL A 168 -2.79 -16.03 -18.40
C VAL A 168 -2.61 -16.27 -19.89
N ILE A 169 -1.45 -16.82 -20.27
CA ILE A 169 -1.15 -17.31 -21.61
C ILE A 169 -0.87 -18.80 -21.51
N ILE A 170 -1.54 -19.60 -22.34
CA ILE A 170 -1.36 -21.06 -22.40
C ILE A 170 -0.52 -21.37 -23.64
N LEU A 171 0.61 -22.05 -23.45
CA LEU A 171 1.47 -22.51 -24.54
C LEU A 171 1.20 -23.99 -24.81
N GLU A 172 0.64 -24.28 -25.99
CA GLU A 172 0.32 -25.64 -26.44
C GLU A 172 1.31 -26.11 -27.52
N GLY A 173 1.39 -27.43 -27.70
CA GLY A 173 2.24 -28.06 -28.73
C GLY A 173 2.76 -29.43 -28.29
N ASP A 174 3.35 -30.16 -29.23
CA ASP A 174 3.83 -31.53 -29.01
C ASP A 174 4.94 -31.63 -27.96
N ALA A 175 5.14 -32.85 -27.46
CA ALA A 175 6.29 -33.16 -26.61
C ALA A 175 7.58 -32.89 -27.40
N GLY A 176 8.50 -32.10 -26.82
CA GLY A 176 9.74 -31.71 -27.50
C GLY A 176 9.63 -30.49 -28.42
N ALA A 177 8.45 -29.90 -28.61
CA ALA A 177 8.25 -28.69 -29.44
C ALA A 177 8.93 -27.41 -28.90
N GLY A 178 9.64 -27.49 -27.77
CA GLY A 178 10.43 -26.37 -27.25
C GLY A 178 9.69 -25.40 -26.33
N LYS A 179 8.47 -25.72 -25.85
CA LYS A 179 7.67 -24.86 -24.94
C LYS A 179 8.48 -24.32 -23.75
N THR A 180 9.15 -25.19 -23.01
CA THR A 180 9.99 -24.80 -21.86
C THR A 180 11.19 -23.94 -22.29
N THR A 181 11.78 -24.23 -23.44
CA THR A 181 12.91 -23.47 -23.99
C THR A 181 12.47 -22.07 -24.39
N LEU A 182 11.29 -21.93 -24.99
CA LEU A 182 10.68 -20.65 -25.33
C LEU A 182 10.41 -19.80 -24.08
N THR A 183 9.81 -20.38 -23.03
CA THR A 183 9.60 -19.65 -21.76
C THR A 183 10.91 -19.18 -21.15
N LYS A 184 11.96 -20.01 -21.18
CA LYS A 184 13.28 -19.61 -20.69
C LYS A 184 13.94 -18.55 -21.56
N LEU A 185 13.71 -18.55 -22.88
CA LEU A 185 14.17 -17.47 -23.76
C LEU A 185 13.53 -16.14 -23.36
N ILE A 186 12.20 -16.10 -23.21
CA ILE A 186 11.46 -14.90 -22.80
C ILE A 186 12.00 -14.35 -21.47
N LEU A 187 12.21 -15.23 -20.49
CA LEU A 187 12.80 -14.85 -19.19
C LEU A 187 14.24 -14.36 -19.33
N SER A 188 15.03 -14.97 -20.20
CA SER A 188 16.42 -14.58 -20.45
C SER A 188 16.54 -13.23 -21.15
N ASP A 189 15.60 -12.90 -22.04
CA ASP A 189 15.54 -11.59 -22.70
C ASP A 189 15.12 -10.53 -21.69
N TRP A 190 14.05 -10.78 -20.92
CA TRP A 190 13.62 -9.89 -19.85
C TRP A 190 14.72 -9.60 -18.82
N ALA A 191 15.46 -10.62 -18.38
CA ALA A 191 16.55 -10.45 -17.42
C ALA A 191 17.79 -9.75 -18.02
N GLY A 192 17.95 -9.79 -19.35
CA GLY A 192 19.06 -9.20 -20.08
C GLY A 192 18.82 -7.75 -20.50
N ASP A 193 17.56 -7.31 -20.59
CA ASP A 193 17.18 -5.93 -20.87
C ASP A 193 17.51 -5.03 -19.66
N LYS A 194 18.67 -4.38 -19.75
CA LYS A 194 19.08 -3.31 -18.83
C LYS A 194 18.25 -2.06 -19.05
#